data_AF-A0A0F9WXE8-F1
#
_entry.id   AF-A0A0F9WXE8-F1
#
_cell.length_a   1.000
_cell.length_b   1.000
_cell.length_c   1.000
_cell.angle_alpha   90.00
_cell.angle_beta   90.00
_cell.angle_gamma   90.00
#
_symmetry.space_group_name_H-M   'P 1'
#
loop_
_entity.id
_entity.type
_entity.pdbx_description
1 polymer ?
#
loop_
_entity_poly.entity_id
_entity_poly.type
_entity_poly.pdbx_seq_one_letter_code
_entity_poly.pdbx_strand_id
1 'polypeptide(L)'
;MFAARSRAVCAARQLQRTTRTYASESHGHHSPAPVNESFGAGSVIALGAFLGTVLVYQFRPAESDNWTPSALLNKYRSKAEDWEAVNTLHTKAMEQAGYDRNLFENGSNKHRFVDVAYPEALQSHAARNIQAGHLANIDHAVEHYRQQHLKMEEKKAAKLAAAKAE
;
A
#
# COMPACT_ATOMS: atom_id res chain seq x y z
N MET A 1 -22.58 -49.68 -0.76
CA MET A 1 -23.26 -48.40 -0.43
C MET A 1 -24.79 -48.49 -0.29
N PHE A 2 -25.43 -49.68 -0.33
CA PHE A 2 -26.90 -49.80 -0.29
C PHE A 2 -27.49 -49.96 1.13
N ALA A 3 -26.75 -50.50 2.10
CA ALA A 3 -27.26 -50.75 3.46
C ALA A 3 -27.42 -49.50 4.33
N ALA A 4 -26.63 -48.43 4.07
CA ALA A 4 -26.79 -47.17 4.79
C ALA A 4 -28.06 -46.41 4.33
N ARG A 5 -28.45 -46.57 3.06
CA ARG A 5 -29.65 -45.94 2.48
C ARG A 5 -30.94 -46.55 3.04
N SER A 6 -30.98 -47.86 3.28
CA SER A 6 -32.17 -48.53 3.83
C SER A 6 -32.44 -48.15 5.30
N ARG A 7 -31.39 -47.96 6.11
CA ARG A 7 -31.55 -47.57 7.52
C ARG A 7 -32.03 -46.14 7.72
N ALA A 8 -31.61 -45.20 6.88
CA ALA A 8 -32.08 -43.81 6.92
C ALA A 8 -33.59 -43.69 6.60
N VAL A 9 -34.10 -44.51 5.67
CA VAL A 9 -35.52 -44.54 5.29
C VAL A 9 -36.41 -45.07 6.43
N CYS A 10 -35.93 -46.01 7.24
CA CYS A 10 -36.68 -46.53 8.39
C CYS A 10 -36.75 -45.51 9.54
N ALA A 11 -35.66 -44.79 9.82
CA ALA A 11 -35.66 -43.73 10.83
C ALA A 11 -36.58 -42.55 10.46
N ALA A 12 -36.63 -42.18 9.18
CA ALA A 12 -37.54 -41.13 8.69
C ALA A 12 -39.04 -41.48 8.82
N ARG A 13 -39.41 -42.77 8.94
CA ARG A 13 -40.80 -43.20 9.18
C ARG A 13 -41.23 -43.14 10.64
N GLN A 14 -40.28 -43.04 11.58
CA GLN A 14 -40.58 -42.93 13.02
C GLN A 14 -40.69 -41.47 13.50
N LEU A 15 -40.32 -40.49 12.68
CA LEU A 15 -40.58 -39.09 12.98
C LEU A 15 -42.08 -38.80 12.83
N GLN A 16 -42.68 -38.19 13.86
CA GLN A 16 -44.08 -37.77 13.83
C GLN A 16 -44.29 -36.84 12.63
N ARG A 17 -45.10 -37.28 11.66
CA ARG A 17 -45.59 -36.42 10.60
C ARG A 17 -46.60 -35.45 11.22
N THR A 18 -46.17 -34.25 11.55
CA THR A 18 -47.05 -33.13 11.87
C THR A 18 -47.69 -32.62 10.59
N THR A 19 -48.58 -33.41 9.98
CA THR A 19 -49.50 -32.89 8.96
C THR A 19 -50.51 -31.99 9.66
N ARG A 20 -50.17 -30.72 9.82
CA ARG A 20 -51.17 -29.68 10.11
C ARG A 20 -51.96 -29.47 8.83
N THR A 21 -53.15 -30.08 8.77
CA THR A 21 -54.17 -29.70 7.79
C THR A 21 -54.55 -28.24 8.06
N TYR A 22 -54.22 -27.35 7.14
CA TYR A 22 -54.81 -26.00 7.06
C TYR A 22 -56.27 -26.14 6.61
N ALA A 23 -57.12 -26.67 7.48
CA ALA A 23 -58.56 -26.50 7.37
C ALA A 23 -58.89 -25.17 8.04
N SER A 24 -59.40 -24.24 7.25
CA SER A 24 -59.85 -22.91 7.68
C SER A 24 -60.98 -23.02 8.71
N GLU A 25 -60.67 -22.80 9.98
CA GLU A 25 -61.69 -22.56 11.01
C GLU A 25 -61.92 -21.04 11.11
N SER A 26 -62.82 -20.56 10.26
CA SER A 26 -63.38 -19.22 10.33
C SER A 26 -64.53 -19.23 11.35
N HIS A 27 -64.26 -18.93 12.63
CA HIS A 27 -65.18 -18.27 13.55
C HIS A 27 -64.47 -17.99 14.89
N GLY A 28 -64.17 -16.73 15.19
CA GLY A 28 -63.67 -16.28 16.50
C GLY A 28 -62.69 -15.13 16.42
N HIS A 29 -63.05 -13.98 17.00
CA HIS A 29 -62.40 -12.67 16.95
C HIS A 29 -60.96 -12.57 17.52
N HIS A 30 -59.99 -13.29 16.97
CA HIS A 30 -58.57 -13.05 17.25
C HIS A 30 -57.76 -13.08 15.96
N SER A 31 -57.15 -11.95 15.61
CA SER A 31 -56.15 -11.90 14.55
C SER A 31 -55.04 -12.90 14.89
N PRO A 32 -54.71 -13.88 14.02
CA PRO A 32 -53.65 -14.81 14.32
C PRO A 32 -52.36 -14.01 14.46
N ALA A 33 -51.75 -14.05 15.64
CA ALA A 33 -50.46 -13.41 15.88
C ALA A 33 -49.48 -13.89 14.80
N PRO A 34 -48.64 -12.99 14.23
CA PRO A 34 -47.69 -13.39 13.21
C PRO A 34 -46.78 -14.46 13.80
N VAL A 35 -46.88 -15.69 13.28
CA VAL A 35 -46.08 -16.82 13.73
C VAL A 35 -44.71 -16.70 13.05
N ASN A 36 -43.89 -15.81 13.58
CA ASN A 36 -42.47 -15.69 13.26
C ASN A 36 -41.69 -16.71 14.11
N GLU A 37 -41.83 -17.99 13.77
CA GLU A 37 -40.99 -19.05 14.35
C GLU A 37 -39.53 -18.78 13.97
N SER A 38 -38.73 -18.31 14.94
CA SER A 38 -37.30 -18.13 14.75
C SER A 38 -36.61 -19.49 14.70
N PHE A 39 -35.49 -19.54 13.98
CA PHE A 39 -34.63 -20.72 13.97
C PHE A 39 -34.26 -21.10 15.41
N GLY A 40 -34.72 -22.26 15.87
CA GLY A 40 -34.44 -22.75 17.21
C GLY A 40 -32.94 -22.93 17.42
N ALA A 41 -32.48 -22.86 18.67
CA ALA A 41 -31.05 -22.94 19.00
C ALA A 41 -30.33 -24.15 18.36
N GLY A 42 -31.01 -25.30 18.28
CA GLY A 42 -30.48 -26.49 17.61
C GLY A 42 -30.21 -26.31 16.11
N SER A 43 -31.05 -25.54 15.40
CA SER A 43 -30.85 -25.26 13.97
C SER A 43 -29.69 -24.31 13.73
N VAL A 44 -29.47 -23.32 14.61
CA VAL A 44 -28.30 -22.43 14.55
C VAL A 44 -27.01 -23.20 14.81
N ILE A 45 -27.01 -24.08 15.82
CA ILE A 45 -25.86 -24.94 16.12
C ILE A 45 -25.55 -25.89 14.96
N ALA A 46 -26.58 -26.51 14.38
CA ALA A 46 -26.41 -27.42 13.24
C ALA A 46 -25.85 -26.71 12.01
N LEU A 47 -26.35 -25.51 11.70
CA LEU A 47 -25.89 -24.71 10.56
C LEU A 47 -24.48 -24.17 10.80
N GLY A 48 -24.17 -23.73 12.03
CA GLY A 48 -22.82 -23.33 12.43
C GLY A 48 -21.81 -24.46 12.36
N ALA A 49 -22.19 -25.67 12.83
CA ALA A 49 -21.34 -26.86 12.74
C ALA A 49 -21.12 -27.28 11.27
N PHE A 50 -22.17 -27.22 10.44
CA PHE A 50 -22.06 -27.51 9.02
C PHE A 50 -21.12 -26.52 8.30
N LEU A 51 -21.31 -25.22 8.46
CA LEU A 51 -20.44 -24.22 7.85
C LEU A 51 -19.00 -24.29 8.42
N GLY A 52 -18.86 -24.49 9.73
CA GLY A 52 -17.56 -24.64 10.37
C GLY A 52 -16.78 -25.85 9.84
N THR A 53 -17.43 -27.00 9.68
CA THR A 53 -16.80 -28.20 9.12
C THR A 53 -16.41 -28.03 7.65
N VAL A 54 -17.25 -27.36 6.85
CA VAL A 54 -16.91 -27.03 5.44
C VAL A 54 -15.68 -26.11 5.38
N LEU A 55 -15.60 -25.09 6.23
CA LEU A 55 -14.45 -24.19 6.28
C LEU A 55 -13.16 -24.92 6.68
N VAL A 56 -13.21 -25.76 7.73
CA VAL A 56 -12.04 -26.54 8.16
C VAL A 56 -11.58 -27.51 7.05
N TYR A 57 -12.52 -28.09 6.31
CA TYR A 57 -12.19 -28.96 5.17
C TYR A 57 -11.56 -28.19 4.01
N GLN A 58 -12.09 -27.01 3.68
CA GLN A 58 -11.61 -26.21 2.55
C GLN A 58 -10.24 -25.57 2.82
N PHE A 59 -9.99 -25.14 4.06
CA PHE A 59 -8.71 -24.57 4.48
C PHE A 59 -7.77 -25.61 5.10
N ARG A 60 -7.99 -26.90 4.79
CA ARG A 60 -7.10 -27.96 5.25
C ARG A 60 -5.69 -27.75 4.66
N PRO A 61 -4.64 -27.70 5.50
CA PRO A 61 -3.26 -27.59 5.03
C PRO A 61 -2.82 -28.87 4.32
N ALA A 62 -1.88 -28.75 3.39
CA ALA A 62 -1.17 -29.90 2.84
C ALA A 62 -0.33 -30.58 3.94
N GLU A 63 -0.08 -31.90 3.83
CA GLU A 63 0.62 -32.71 4.85
C GLU A 63 2.02 -32.20 5.21
N SER A 64 2.63 -31.38 4.36
CA SER A 64 3.95 -30.78 4.60
C SER A 64 3.92 -29.45 5.35
N ASP A 65 2.74 -28.86 5.58
CA ASP A 65 2.62 -27.50 6.11
C ASP A 65 2.22 -27.52 7.59
N ASN A 66 3.10 -26.99 8.44
CA ASN A 66 2.89 -26.91 9.89
C ASN A 66 1.85 -25.83 10.21
N TRP A 67 0.57 -26.09 9.89
CA TRP A 67 -0.55 -25.21 10.22
C TRP A 67 -0.85 -25.26 11.72
N THR A 68 0.03 -24.63 12.47
CA THR A 68 -0.19 -24.27 13.84
C THR A 68 -0.60 -22.80 13.86
N PRO A 69 -1.56 -22.38 14.70
CA PRO A 69 -1.90 -20.96 14.85
C PRO A 69 -0.68 -20.09 15.15
N SER A 70 0.32 -20.66 15.84
CA SER A 70 1.62 -20.03 16.08
C SER A 70 2.45 -19.82 14.81
N ALA A 71 2.46 -20.75 13.85
CA ALA A 71 3.16 -20.55 12.57
C ALA A 71 2.55 -19.41 11.74
N LEU A 72 1.22 -19.27 11.74
CA LEU A 72 0.55 -18.14 11.10
C LEU A 72 0.92 -16.82 11.79
N LEU A 73 0.92 -16.79 13.12
CA LEU A 73 1.33 -15.60 13.87
C LEU A 73 2.81 -15.26 13.62
N ASN A 74 3.68 -16.26 13.55
CA ASN A 74 5.11 -16.10 13.28
C ASN A 74 5.40 -15.58 11.87
N LYS A 75 4.50 -15.80 10.89
CA LYS A 75 4.63 -15.22 9.54
C LYS A 75 4.51 -13.69 9.54
N TYR A 76 3.67 -13.15 10.42
CA TYR A 76 3.41 -11.71 10.52
C TYR A 76 4.22 -11.02 11.62
N ARG A 77 4.95 -11.81 12.43
CA ARG A 77 5.82 -11.30 13.47
C ARG A 77 7.23 -11.16 12.91
N SER A 78 7.78 -9.95 12.99
CA SER A 78 9.18 -9.73 12.65
C SER A 78 10.08 -10.53 13.58
N LYS A 79 11.07 -11.20 13.00
CA LYS A 79 12.11 -11.92 13.73
C LYS A 79 13.22 -10.93 14.12
N ALA A 80 14.00 -11.30 15.13
CA ALA A 80 15.19 -10.52 15.50
C ALA A 80 16.16 -10.38 14.32
N GLU A 81 16.29 -11.42 13.50
CA GLU A 81 17.08 -11.45 12.27
C GLU A 81 16.64 -10.37 11.25
N ASP A 82 15.34 -10.12 11.12
CA ASP A 82 14.82 -9.09 10.21
C ASP A 82 15.24 -7.69 10.67
N TRP A 83 15.17 -7.44 11.99
CA TRP A 83 15.62 -6.18 12.57
C TRP A 83 17.12 -5.97 12.44
N GLU A 84 17.91 -7.04 12.61
CA GLU A 84 19.35 -7.00 12.37
C GLU A 84 19.67 -6.71 10.89
N ALA A 85 18.98 -7.34 9.95
CA ALA A 85 19.14 -7.07 8.52
C ALA A 85 18.78 -5.62 8.15
N VAL A 86 17.69 -5.09 8.71
CA VAL A 86 17.27 -3.70 8.48
C VAL A 86 18.30 -2.72 9.06
N ASN A 87 18.75 -2.96 10.29
CA ASN A 87 19.73 -2.10 10.95
C ASN A 87 21.07 -2.12 10.22
N THR A 88 21.55 -3.29 9.79
CA THR A 88 22.80 -3.41 9.04
C THR A 88 22.71 -2.72 7.68
N LEU A 89 21.57 -2.81 6.98
CA LEU A 89 21.33 -2.08 5.73
C LEU A 89 21.32 -0.57 5.96
N HIS A 90 20.66 -0.11 7.03
CA HIS A 90 20.62 1.32 7.37
C HIS A 90 22.02 1.87 7.68
N THR A 91 22.83 1.14 8.45
CA THR A 91 24.21 1.52 8.76
C THR A 91 25.05 1.62 7.49
N LYS A 92 24.96 0.63 6.60
CA LYS A 92 25.67 0.66 5.30
C LYS A 92 25.25 1.83 4.42
N ALA A 93 23.95 2.14 4.38
CA ALA A 93 23.43 3.27 3.63
C ALA A 93 23.97 4.60 4.18
N MET A 94 24.04 4.74 5.51
CA MET A 94 24.63 5.92 6.16
C MET A 94 26.14 6.04 5.89
N GLU A 95 26.88 4.94 5.95
CA GLU A 95 28.32 4.90 5.63
C GLU A 95 28.58 5.31 4.18
N GLN A 96 27.79 4.78 3.25
CA GLN A 96 27.90 5.13 1.84
C GLN A 96 27.52 6.59 1.58
N ALA A 97 26.45 7.10 2.21
CA ALA A 97 26.09 8.51 2.12
C ALA A 97 27.20 9.43 2.67
N GLY A 98 27.88 9.01 3.76
CA GLY A 98 29.03 9.73 4.30
C GLY A 98 30.23 9.73 3.35
N TYR A 99 30.52 8.58 2.74
CA TYR A 99 31.57 8.44 1.72
C TYR A 99 31.29 9.31 0.49
N ASP A 100 30.07 9.25 -0.04
CA ASP A 100 29.65 10.03 -1.20
C ASP A 100 29.68 11.53 -0.89
N ARG A 101 29.22 11.94 0.29
CA ARG A 101 29.35 13.32 0.74
C ARG A 101 30.81 13.77 0.74
N ASN A 102 31.71 12.98 1.30
CA ASN A 102 33.14 13.28 1.30
C ASN A 102 33.70 13.38 -0.13
N LEU A 103 33.32 12.45 -1.01
CA LEU A 103 33.72 12.46 -2.42
C LEU A 103 33.23 13.71 -3.16
N PHE A 104 31.99 14.14 -2.91
CA PHE A 104 31.41 15.31 -3.58
C PHE A 104 31.82 16.63 -2.95
N GLU A 105 32.06 16.69 -1.63
CA GLU A 105 32.51 17.89 -0.93
C GLU A 105 34.00 18.17 -1.18
N ASN A 106 34.84 17.14 -1.13
CA ASN A 106 36.29 17.26 -1.33
C ASN A 106 36.75 16.97 -2.77
N GLY A 107 35.86 16.47 -3.63
CA GLY A 107 36.09 16.39 -5.06
C GLY A 107 36.37 17.77 -5.66
N SER A 108 37.31 17.83 -6.61
CA SER A 108 37.73 19.09 -7.26
C SER A 108 36.52 19.93 -7.70
N ASN A 109 36.41 21.17 -7.19
CA ASN A 109 35.37 22.14 -7.56
C ASN A 109 35.36 22.49 -9.07
N LYS A 110 36.40 22.07 -9.81
CA LYS A 110 36.58 22.38 -11.24
C LYS A 110 35.58 21.65 -12.15
N HIS A 111 34.92 20.60 -11.68
CA HIS A 111 33.95 19.81 -12.46
C HIS A 111 32.53 19.80 -11.87
N ARG A 112 32.24 20.68 -10.90
CA ARG A 112 30.91 20.80 -10.27
C ARG A 112 29.89 21.56 -11.12
N PHE A 113 30.34 22.26 -12.16
CA PHE A 113 29.51 23.07 -13.03
C PHE A 113 29.49 22.45 -14.42
N VAL A 114 28.30 22.35 -15.01
CA VAL A 114 28.12 21.97 -16.41
C VAL A 114 27.91 23.25 -17.19
N ASP A 115 28.78 23.50 -18.16
CA ASP A 115 28.61 24.64 -19.06
C ASP A 115 27.41 24.38 -19.96
N VAL A 116 26.35 25.16 -19.75
CA VAL A 116 25.15 25.14 -20.58
C VAL A 116 25.29 26.14 -21.73
N ALA A 117 24.94 25.71 -22.94
CA ALA A 117 25.03 26.57 -24.13
C ALA A 117 23.97 27.69 -24.15
N TYR A 118 22.87 27.50 -23.41
CA TYR A 118 21.76 28.44 -23.34
C TYR A 118 21.10 28.41 -21.95
N PRO A 119 20.56 29.55 -21.47
CA PRO A 119 20.00 29.66 -20.12
C PRO A 119 18.75 28.81 -19.91
N GLU A 120 17.94 28.60 -20.96
CA GLU A 120 16.71 27.79 -20.90
C GLU A 120 16.97 26.32 -20.49
N ALA A 121 18.19 25.83 -20.66
CA ALA A 121 18.58 24.50 -20.21
C ALA A 121 18.43 24.33 -18.69
N LEU A 122 18.65 25.41 -17.92
CA LEU A 122 18.55 25.40 -16.47
C LEU A 122 17.11 25.24 -15.96
N GLN A 123 16.14 25.59 -16.80
CA GLN A 123 14.70 25.45 -16.52
C GLN A 123 14.07 24.35 -17.37
N SER A 124 14.86 23.50 -18.02
CA SER A 124 14.32 22.38 -18.79
C SER A 124 13.77 21.33 -17.82
N HIS A 125 12.45 21.17 -17.81
CA HIS A 125 11.76 20.21 -16.97
C HIS A 125 10.65 19.49 -17.74
N ALA A 126 10.20 18.35 -17.23
CA ALA A 126 9.08 17.64 -17.81
C ALA A 126 7.81 18.52 -17.82
N ALA A 127 6.99 18.44 -18.88
CA ALA A 127 5.80 19.26 -19.02
C ALA A 127 4.67 18.91 -18.03
N ARG A 128 4.76 17.77 -17.34
CA ARG A 128 3.74 17.26 -16.41
C ARG A 128 4.41 16.69 -15.16
N ASN A 129 3.65 16.63 -14.07
CA ASN A 129 4.05 16.03 -12.79
C ASN A 129 5.22 16.74 -12.08
N ILE A 130 5.23 18.08 -12.09
CA ILE A 130 6.17 18.86 -11.30
C ILE A 130 5.53 19.16 -9.94
N GLN A 131 6.17 18.71 -8.87
CA GLN A 131 5.75 19.05 -7.51
C GLN A 131 5.98 20.54 -7.25
N ALA A 132 5.08 21.19 -6.52
CA ALA A 132 5.26 22.60 -6.15
C ALA A 132 6.58 22.76 -5.36
N GLY A 133 7.41 23.72 -5.77
CA GLY A 133 8.73 23.96 -5.18
C GLY A 133 9.89 23.15 -5.76
N HIS A 134 9.65 22.27 -6.74
CA HIS A 134 10.73 21.49 -7.37
C HIS A 134 11.57 22.30 -8.38
N LEU A 135 11.02 23.41 -8.90
CA LEU A 135 11.75 24.33 -9.77
C LEU A 135 12.49 25.36 -8.92
N ALA A 136 13.81 25.44 -9.09
CA ALA A 136 14.63 26.43 -8.42
C ALA A 136 14.35 27.83 -8.98
N ASN A 137 14.23 28.83 -8.10
CA ASN A 137 14.23 30.22 -8.53
C ASN A 137 15.64 30.60 -9.01
N ILE A 138 15.76 31.04 -10.27
CA ILE A 138 17.03 31.43 -10.90
C ILE A 138 17.24 32.95 -10.93
N ASP A 139 16.35 33.75 -10.34
CA ASP A 139 16.44 35.22 -10.34
C ASP A 139 17.81 35.73 -9.89
N HIS A 140 18.40 35.11 -8.86
CA HIS A 140 19.73 35.44 -8.37
C HIS A 140 20.83 35.24 -9.43
N ALA A 141 20.74 34.17 -10.23
CA ALA A 141 21.69 33.93 -11.30
C ALA A 141 21.53 34.95 -12.42
N VAL A 142 20.29 35.27 -12.79
CA VAL A 142 19.96 36.30 -13.79
C VAL A 142 20.51 37.66 -13.34
N GLU A 143 20.30 38.03 -12.08
CA GLU A 143 20.75 39.29 -11.51
C GLU A 143 22.28 39.37 -11.46
N HIS A 144 22.95 38.28 -11.06
CA HIS A 144 24.40 38.20 -11.09
C HIS A 144 24.99 38.44 -12.49
N TYR A 145 24.49 37.76 -13.52
CA TYR A 145 24.98 37.94 -14.89
C TYR A 145 24.62 39.31 -15.46
N ARG A 146 23.46 39.87 -15.10
CA ARG A 146 23.09 41.25 -15.44
C ARG A 146 24.10 42.26 -14.88
N GLN A 147 24.49 42.11 -13.60
CA GLN A 147 25.51 42.96 -12.98
C GLN A 147 26.88 42.79 -13.64
N GLN A 148 27.27 41.56 -14.00
CA GLN A 148 28.52 41.32 -14.74
C GLN A 148 28.52 42.01 -16.10
N HIS A 149 27.41 41.95 -16.83
CA HIS A 149 27.26 42.61 -18.12
C HIS A 149 27.44 44.14 -18.00
N LEU A 150 26.76 44.78 -17.03
CA LEU A 150 26.90 46.22 -16.79
C LEU A 150 28.36 46.61 -16.49
N LYS A 151 29.04 45.86 -15.62
CA LYS A 151 30.46 46.09 -15.31
C LYS A 151 31.36 45.93 -16.55
N MET A 152 31.03 45.01 -17.46
CA MET A 152 31.79 44.83 -18.70
C MET A 152 31.56 45.98 -19.68
N GLU A 153 30.33 46.47 -19.82
CA GLU A 153 30.01 47.63 -20.67
C GLU A 153 30.68 48.90 -20.15
N GLU A 154 30.67 49.14 -18.84
CA GLU A 154 31.41 50.26 -18.22
C GLU A 154 32.92 50.19 -18.54
N LYS A 155 33.52 49.00 -18.43
CA LYS A 155 34.94 48.78 -18.79
C LYS A 155 35.20 49.03 -20.27
N LYS A 156 34.31 48.60 -21.17
CA LYS A 156 34.44 48.86 -22.61
C LYS A 156 34.31 50.35 -22.91
N ALA A 157 33.35 51.04 -22.31
CA ALA A 157 33.17 52.48 -22.45
C ALA A 157 34.39 53.27 -21.96
N ALA A 158 34.95 52.90 -20.80
CA ALA A 158 36.16 53.52 -20.26
C ALA A 158 37.37 53.32 -21.20
N LYS A 159 37.56 52.11 -21.73
CA LYS A 159 38.61 51.83 -22.73
C LYS A 159 38.43 52.65 -24.00
N LEU A 160 37.20 52.78 -24.48
CA LEU A 160 36.88 53.56 -25.68
C LEU A 160 37.09 55.07 -25.44
N ALA A 161 36.78 55.57 -24.26
CA ALA A 161 37.04 56.96 -23.89
C ALA A 161 38.54 57.26 -23.79
N ALA A 162 39.32 56.36 -23.17
CA ALA A 162 40.78 56.48 -23.11
C ALA A 162 41.42 56.47 -24.51
N ALA A 163 41.00 55.55 -25.39
CA ALA A 163 41.50 55.47 -26.76
C ALA A 163 41.11 56.66 -27.67
N LYS A 164 40.13 57.48 -27.27
CA LYS A 164 39.78 58.73 -27.96
C LYS A 164 40.54 59.95 -27.42
N ALA A 165 41.14 59.83 -26.24
CA ALA A 165 41.89 60.89 -25.59
C ALA A 165 43.38 60.88 -25.94
N GLU A 166 43.90 59.72 -26.38
CA GLU A 166 45.16 59.61 -27.16
C GLU A 166 44.96 60.06 -28.61
#